data_AF-A0A7Y5DBC7-F1
#
_entry.id   AF-A0A7Y5DBC7-F1
#
_cell.length_a   1.000
_cell.length_b   1.000
_cell.length_c   1.000
_cell.angle_alpha   90.00
_cell.angle_beta   90.00
_cell.angle_gamma   90.00
#
_symmetry.space_group_name_H-M   'P 1'
#
loop_
_entity.id
_entity.type
_entity.pdbx_description
1 polymer ?
#
loop_
_entity_poly.entity_id
_entity_poly.type
_entity_poly.pdbx_seq_one_letter_code
_entity_poly.pdbx_strand_id
1 'polypeptide(L)'
;MSEEENIKRPQSTGDPQGPESGQQPEEIIPVEATALPNQETVATEPQTTNPKQQTEEMEVHHHAHNPAEPHHKKNWKGYFWEFLMLFLAVSLGAYVENTRESMLHKKEMKTQLNSMLSDLQSDITLFDSVTDRNSYGALMADSLIQMLHTDITNTSEIYFAARTVTANLGYYYTNSKSFDQLKTAGLLRYIKNKELLDSIGAYYVSFQWLANQIDLLRLKMDEIHKGNTRLFNSYVFQQMMSTRITTSTSLGGQKTTIGKPAINPDLLSTDTKDINTVSLNYHYYSSTIKFYIRMGYTLQTRAKGLIEIIKKEYSFK
;
A
#
# COMPACT_ATOMS: atom_id res chain seq x y z
N MET A 1 -3.60 65.75 -3.64
CA MET A 1 -4.80 65.63 -2.79
C MET A 1 -5.08 64.13 -2.68
N SER A 2 -4.24 63.33 -2.03
CA SER A 2 -3.74 63.43 -0.66
C SER A 2 -4.89 63.41 0.33
N GLU A 3 -5.22 62.22 0.85
CA GLU A 3 -5.53 62.00 2.26
C GLU A 3 -5.54 60.48 2.55
N GLU A 4 -4.46 60.04 3.20
CA GLU A 4 -4.40 58.83 4.03
C GLU A 4 -5.00 59.17 5.40
N GLU A 5 -5.81 58.28 5.97
CA GLU A 5 -5.90 58.08 7.43
C GLU A 5 -6.57 56.71 7.66
N ASN A 6 -5.91 55.66 8.14
CA ASN A 6 -5.23 55.38 9.42
C ASN A 6 -6.03 54.34 10.21
N ILE A 7 -5.30 53.31 10.59
CA ILE A 7 -5.71 52.07 11.24
C ILE A 7 -5.90 52.33 12.74
N LYS A 8 -7.00 51.84 13.33
CA LYS A 8 -7.10 51.65 14.79
C LYS A 8 -7.70 50.28 15.14
N ARG A 9 -6.87 49.46 15.80
CA ARG A 9 -7.29 48.34 16.67
C ARG A 9 -7.95 48.88 17.95
N PRO A 10 -8.83 48.11 18.60
CA PRO A 10 -9.04 48.21 20.05
C PRO A 10 -8.36 47.05 20.80
N GLN A 11 -7.75 47.38 21.93
CA GLN A 11 -7.31 46.46 22.97
C GLN A 11 -8.41 46.21 24.02
N SER A 12 -8.24 45.07 24.67
CA SER A 12 -8.90 44.45 25.84
C SER A 12 -9.15 45.35 27.07
N THR A 13 -10.27 45.08 27.77
CA THR A 13 -10.52 45.01 29.25
C THR A 13 -12.02 44.75 29.43
N GLY A 14 -12.59 43.89 30.28
CA GLY A 14 -12.15 43.00 31.38
C GLY A 14 -13.38 42.24 31.93
N ASP A 15 -13.14 41.14 32.64
CA ASP A 15 -14.13 40.21 33.25
C ASP A 15 -14.88 40.77 34.47
N PRO A 16 -15.90 40.02 34.97
CA PRO A 16 -15.90 39.59 36.37
C PRO A 16 -16.11 38.06 36.61
N GLN A 17 -15.39 37.59 37.63
CA GLN A 17 -15.29 36.25 38.29
C GLN A 17 -16.65 35.71 38.82
N GLY A 18 -16.93 34.43 39.11
CA GLY A 18 -16.19 33.15 39.30
C GLY A 18 -17.23 31.99 39.45
N PRO A 19 -16.99 30.83 40.11
CA PRO A 19 -15.81 30.42 40.87
C PRO A 19 -15.11 29.14 40.35
N GLU A 20 -13.97 28.91 40.99
CA GLU A 20 -12.91 27.93 40.79
C GLU A 20 -13.34 26.46 40.97
N SER A 21 -12.86 25.59 40.09
CA SER A 21 -12.23 24.35 40.52
C SER A 21 -10.95 24.16 39.68
N GLY A 22 -9.81 24.19 40.36
CA GLY A 22 -8.50 24.02 39.76
C GLY A 22 -8.13 22.55 39.65
N GLN A 23 -7.66 22.15 38.48
CA GLN A 23 -6.67 21.10 38.32
C GLN A 23 -5.89 21.36 37.02
N GLN A 24 -4.65 21.80 37.19
CA GLN A 24 -3.67 22.10 36.16
C GLN A 24 -3.09 20.79 35.59
N PRO A 25 -2.60 20.75 34.34
CA PRO A 25 -2.33 19.51 33.61
C PRO A 25 -1.14 18.75 34.18
N GLU A 26 -1.33 17.46 34.45
CA GLU A 26 -0.23 16.55 34.77
C GLU A 26 0.72 16.41 33.57
N GLU A 27 1.99 16.65 33.88
CA GLU A 27 3.17 16.42 33.08
C GLU A 27 3.27 14.93 32.73
N ILE A 28 3.32 14.58 31.44
CA ILE A 28 3.45 13.20 30.98
C ILE A 28 4.92 12.77 31.19
N ILE A 29 5.19 12.23 32.38
CA ILE A 29 6.42 11.49 32.68
C ILE A 29 6.29 10.07 32.08
N PRO A 30 7.34 9.52 31.43
CA PRO A 30 7.27 8.21 30.82
C PRO A 30 7.08 7.11 31.86
N VAL A 31 6.16 6.18 31.57
CA VAL A 31 5.90 4.99 32.39
C VAL A 31 7.15 4.12 32.45
N GLU A 32 7.76 4.07 33.63
CA GLU A 32 8.85 3.18 34.01
C GLU A 32 8.29 1.76 34.15
N ALA A 33 8.72 0.87 33.24
CA ALA A 33 8.40 -0.54 33.29
C ALA A 33 9.22 -1.22 34.40
N THR A 34 8.54 -1.73 35.42
CA THR A 34 9.08 -2.61 36.47
C THR A 34 9.81 -3.81 35.86
N ALA A 35 11.12 -3.88 36.11
CA ALA A 35 11.99 -5.02 35.79
C ALA A 35 12.06 -6.01 36.96
N LEU A 36 11.93 -7.31 36.67
CA LEU A 36 12.49 -8.50 37.36
C LEU A 36 11.87 -9.77 36.74
N PRO A 37 12.54 -10.94 36.69
CA PRO A 37 13.95 -11.25 36.48
C PRO A 37 14.18 -12.09 35.20
N ASN A 38 15.39 -12.05 34.64
CA ASN A 38 15.82 -12.90 33.52
C ASN A 38 15.68 -14.40 33.83
N GLN A 39 14.91 -15.11 33.01
CA GLN A 39 15.07 -16.55 32.79
C GLN A 39 15.63 -16.75 31.38
N GLU A 40 16.90 -17.14 31.31
CA GLU A 40 17.54 -17.60 30.08
C GLU A 40 17.04 -19.01 29.75
N THR A 41 16.37 -19.15 28.60
CA THR A 41 16.01 -20.45 28.04
C THR A 41 17.07 -20.86 27.02
N VAL A 42 17.75 -21.95 27.35
CA VAL A 42 18.82 -22.61 26.60
C VAL A 42 18.29 -23.24 25.30
N ALA A 43 18.94 -22.96 24.17
CA ALA A 43 18.85 -23.74 22.93
C ALA A 43 20.16 -23.69 22.13
N THR A 44 21.10 -24.53 22.56
CA THR A 44 22.12 -25.31 21.82
C THR A 44 22.82 -24.70 20.57
N GLU A 45 23.98 -24.07 20.80
CA GLU A 45 25.08 -24.02 19.83
C GLU A 45 25.97 -25.28 19.93
N PRO A 46 26.63 -25.72 18.83
CA PRO A 46 27.51 -26.88 18.86
C PRO A 46 28.79 -26.59 19.66
N GLN A 47 29.07 -27.44 20.66
CA GLN A 47 30.28 -27.41 21.46
C GLN A 47 31.52 -27.72 20.60
N THR A 48 32.47 -26.79 20.57
CA THR A 48 33.88 -27.12 20.30
C THR A 48 34.53 -27.48 21.62
N THR A 49 34.86 -28.76 21.81
CA THR A 49 35.65 -29.25 22.93
C THR A 49 37.08 -28.73 22.81
N ASN A 50 37.51 -27.96 23.80
CA ASN A 50 38.90 -27.53 23.94
C ASN A 50 39.65 -28.62 24.74
N PRO A 51 40.61 -29.38 24.15
CA PRO A 51 41.37 -30.34 24.92
C PRO A 51 42.35 -29.62 25.85
N LYS A 52 42.32 -30.00 27.12
CA LYS A 52 43.29 -29.62 28.15
C LYS A 52 44.70 -29.98 27.65
N GLN A 53 45.54 -28.97 27.47
CA GLN A 53 46.92 -29.13 27.01
C GLN A 53 47.72 -29.85 28.11
N GLN A 54 47.97 -31.13 27.87
CA GLN A 54 48.94 -31.92 28.61
C GLN A 54 50.32 -31.40 28.20
N THR A 55 51.09 -30.89 29.16
CA THR A 55 52.48 -30.48 28.96
C THR A 55 53.32 -31.75 28.81
N GLU A 56 53.22 -32.42 27.66
CA GLU A 56 54.36 -33.17 27.16
C GLU A 56 55.43 -32.14 26.84
N GLU A 57 56.66 -32.39 27.27
CA GLU A 57 57.84 -31.76 26.70
C GLU A 57 57.74 -31.96 25.19
N MET A 58 57.20 -30.96 24.48
CA MET A 58 57.43 -30.84 23.07
C MET A 58 58.93 -30.73 22.96
N GLU A 59 59.57 -31.83 22.58
CA GLU A 59 60.84 -31.81 21.90
C GLU A 59 60.61 -30.84 20.75
N VAL A 60 60.98 -29.59 21.01
CA VAL A 60 61.09 -28.57 19.99
C VAL A 60 62.16 -29.16 19.10
N HIS A 61 61.71 -29.90 18.08
CA HIS A 61 62.38 -29.88 16.82
C HIS A 61 62.38 -28.39 16.46
N HIS A 62 63.40 -27.70 16.95
CA HIS A 62 64.11 -26.75 16.16
C HIS A 62 64.20 -27.46 14.81
N HIS A 63 63.32 -27.07 13.88
CA HIS A 63 63.76 -26.84 12.54
C HIS A 63 64.86 -25.81 12.72
N ALA A 64 66.03 -26.31 13.11
CA ALA A 64 67.29 -25.66 13.03
C ALA A 64 67.33 -25.32 11.56
N HIS A 65 66.96 -24.07 11.27
CA HIS A 65 67.50 -23.39 10.12
C HIS A 65 69.00 -23.49 10.34
N ASN A 66 69.57 -24.54 9.77
CA ASN A 66 70.97 -24.81 9.74
C ASN A 66 71.60 -23.51 9.23
N PRO A 67 72.39 -22.77 10.02
CA PRO A 67 72.99 -21.51 9.58
C PRO A 67 73.99 -21.70 8.43
N ALA A 68 74.25 -22.97 8.08
CA ALA A 68 75.12 -23.44 7.02
C ALA A 68 74.37 -24.02 5.79
N GLU A 69 73.04 -23.99 5.75
CA GLU A 69 72.34 -24.11 4.47
C GLU A 69 72.34 -22.74 3.79
N PRO A 70 72.60 -22.65 2.47
CA PRO A 70 72.67 -21.37 1.82
C PRO A 70 71.34 -20.69 2.10
N HIS A 71 71.37 -19.52 2.75
CA HIS A 71 70.27 -18.58 2.70
C HIS A 71 69.89 -18.51 1.22
N HIS A 72 68.81 -19.21 0.85
CA HIS A 72 68.34 -19.23 -0.51
C HIS A 72 67.94 -17.78 -0.70
N LYS A 73 68.84 -16.97 -1.29
CA LYS A 73 68.55 -15.60 -1.70
C LYS A 73 67.29 -15.78 -2.52
N LYS A 74 66.14 -15.44 -1.93
CA LYS A 74 64.88 -15.54 -2.63
C LYS A 74 65.05 -14.56 -3.76
N ASN A 75 65.28 -15.10 -4.95
CA ASN A 75 65.39 -14.28 -6.14
C ASN A 75 64.13 -13.42 -6.17
N TRP A 76 64.21 -12.18 -6.62
CA TRP A 76 63.04 -11.29 -6.70
C TRP A 76 61.82 -11.97 -7.36
N LYS A 77 62.06 -12.91 -8.28
CA LYS A 77 61.05 -13.82 -8.84
C LYS A 77 60.27 -14.61 -7.78
N GLY A 78 60.90 -15.15 -6.74
CA GLY A 78 60.26 -15.85 -5.62
C GLY A 78 59.32 -14.96 -4.82
N TYR A 79 59.75 -13.75 -4.45
CA TYR A 79 58.88 -12.76 -3.79
C TYR A 79 57.70 -12.35 -4.69
N PHE A 80 57.93 -12.21 -5.99
CA PHE A 80 56.86 -11.94 -6.95
C PHE A 80 55.84 -13.08 -7.02
N TRP A 81 56.29 -14.35 -7.05
CA TRP A 81 55.38 -15.50 -7.06
C TRP A 81 54.61 -15.66 -5.74
N GLU A 82 55.22 -15.33 -4.60
CA GLU A 82 54.53 -15.30 -3.30
C GLU A 82 53.49 -14.18 -3.21
N PHE A 83 53.86 -12.98 -3.64
CA PHE A 83 52.91 -11.89 -3.79
C PHE A 83 51.77 -12.29 -4.72
N LEU A 84 52.07 -12.88 -5.88
CA LEU A 84 51.07 -13.30 -6.85
C LEU A 84 50.15 -14.37 -6.26
N MET A 85 50.67 -15.33 -5.50
CA MET A 85 49.87 -16.36 -4.82
C MET A 85 48.90 -15.71 -3.82
N LEU A 86 49.39 -14.84 -2.94
CA LEU A 86 48.56 -14.16 -1.93
C LEU A 86 47.55 -13.22 -2.57
N PHE A 87 47.97 -12.45 -3.58
CA PHE A 87 47.12 -11.55 -4.34
C PHE A 87 46.02 -12.31 -5.06
N LEU A 88 46.34 -13.42 -5.73
CA LEU A 88 45.35 -14.26 -6.40
C LEU A 88 44.40 -14.91 -5.39
N ALA A 89 44.88 -15.40 -4.25
CA ALA A 89 44.03 -16.00 -3.22
C ALA A 89 42.96 -15.00 -2.73
N VAL A 90 43.35 -13.77 -2.40
CA VAL A 90 42.42 -12.73 -1.96
C VAL A 90 41.51 -12.25 -3.10
N SER A 91 42.07 -12.02 -4.30
CA SER A 91 41.32 -11.52 -5.45
C SER A 91 40.28 -12.54 -5.93
N LEU A 92 40.64 -13.82 -6.01
CA LEU A 92 39.72 -14.89 -6.38
C LEU A 92 38.66 -15.11 -5.30
N GLY A 93 39.02 -15.03 -4.02
CA GLY A 93 38.05 -15.07 -2.92
C GLY A 93 36.97 -14.00 -3.07
N ALA A 94 37.39 -12.74 -3.27
CA ALA A 94 36.47 -11.63 -3.50
C ALA A 94 35.65 -11.79 -4.80
N TYR A 95 36.29 -12.26 -5.88
CA TYR A 95 35.61 -12.47 -7.18
C TYR A 95 34.55 -13.57 -7.11
N VAL A 96 34.88 -14.70 -6.48
CA VAL A 96 33.95 -15.83 -6.29
C VAL A 96 32.78 -15.41 -5.43
N GLU A 97 33.01 -14.67 -4.34
CA GLU A 97 31.94 -14.20 -3.46
C GLU A 97 30.97 -13.28 -4.20
N ASN A 98 31.49 -12.26 -4.91
CA ASN A 98 30.65 -11.36 -5.71
C ASN A 98 29.87 -12.11 -6.81
N THR A 99 30.49 -13.11 -7.43
CA THR A 99 29.83 -13.94 -8.45
C THR A 99 28.72 -14.80 -7.83
N ARG A 100 28.99 -15.44 -6.68
CA ARG A 100 28.02 -16.25 -5.94
C ARG A 100 26.83 -15.42 -5.49
N GLU A 101 27.08 -14.26 -4.90
CA GLU A 101 26.05 -13.32 -4.44
C GLU A 101 25.19 -12.83 -5.62
N SER A 102 25.82 -12.46 -6.74
CA SER A 102 25.10 -12.05 -7.96
C SER A 102 24.22 -13.18 -8.51
N MET A 103 24.68 -14.43 -8.49
CA MET A 103 23.89 -15.60 -8.89
C MET A 103 22.69 -15.82 -7.96
N LEU A 104 22.91 -15.73 -6.64
CA LEU A 104 21.85 -15.88 -5.64
C LEU A 104 20.76 -14.80 -5.82
N HIS A 105 21.16 -13.53 -5.94
CA HIS A 105 20.23 -12.42 -6.13
C HIS A 105 19.44 -12.52 -7.44
N LYS A 106 20.05 -12.99 -8.53
CA LYS A 106 19.32 -13.25 -9.78
C LYS A 106 18.26 -14.34 -9.60
N LYS A 107 18.57 -15.39 -8.85
CA LYS A 107 17.62 -16.47 -8.54
C LYS A 107 16.47 -15.94 -7.68
N GLU A 108 16.77 -15.19 -6.63
CA GLU A 108 15.77 -14.59 -5.74
C GLU A 108 14.87 -13.59 -6.47
N MET A 109 15.46 -12.70 -7.27
CA MET A 109 14.75 -11.77 -8.14
C MET A 109 13.78 -12.52 -9.08
N LYS A 110 14.23 -13.62 -9.71
CA LYS A 110 13.38 -14.44 -10.58
C LYS A 110 12.21 -15.06 -9.79
N THR A 111 12.47 -15.60 -8.61
CA THR A 111 11.41 -16.13 -7.73
C THR A 111 10.39 -15.06 -7.39
N GLN A 112 10.84 -13.84 -7.07
CA GLN A 112 9.96 -12.75 -6.69
C GLN A 112 9.15 -12.20 -7.88
N LEU A 113 9.73 -12.17 -9.09
CA LEU A 113 8.97 -11.85 -10.31
C LEU A 113 7.91 -12.91 -10.60
N ASN A 114 8.19 -14.19 -10.33
CA ASN A 114 7.18 -15.23 -10.45
C ASN A 114 6.04 -15.04 -9.43
N SER A 115 6.35 -14.67 -8.18
CA SER A 115 5.32 -14.29 -7.19
C SER A 115 4.54 -13.04 -7.62
N MET A 116 5.20 -12.06 -8.24
CA MET A 116 4.54 -10.85 -8.77
C MET A 116 3.48 -11.18 -9.81
N LEU A 117 3.63 -12.25 -10.60
CA LEU A 117 2.57 -12.68 -11.53
C LEU A 117 1.25 -12.99 -10.80
N SER A 118 1.33 -13.64 -9.62
CA SER A 118 0.15 -13.92 -8.79
C SER A 118 -0.45 -12.65 -8.19
N ASP A 119 0.41 -11.72 -7.78
CA ASP A 119 -0.02 -10.42 -7.25
C ASP A 119 -0.76 -9.61 -8.33
N LEU A 120 -0.21 -9.53 -9.55
CA LEU A 120 -0.83 -8.86 -10.70
C LEU A 120 -2.13 -9.53 -11.13
N GLN A 121 -2.21 -10.86 -11.08
CA GLN A 121 -3.44 -11.58 -11.37
C GLN A 121 -4.54 -11.26 -10.35
N SER A 122 -4.16 -11.13 -9.07
CA SER A 122 -5.08 -10.73 -8.00
C SER A 122 -5.57 -9.29 -8.20
N ASP A 123 -4.67 -8.39 -8.60
CA ASP A 123 -5.00 -7.00 -8.94
C ASP A 123 -6.01 -6.92 -10.09
N ILE A 124 -5.83 -7.73 -11.15
CA ILE A 124 -6.76 -7.78 -12.29
C ILE A 124 -8.16 -8.19 -11.83
N THR A 125 -8.28 -9.25 -11.02
CA THR A 125 -9.57 -9.74 -10.50
C THR A 125 -10.24 -8.68 -9.61
N LEU A 126 -9.46 -8.01 -8.77
CA LEU A 126 -9.94 -6.89 -7.97
C LEU A 126 -10.46 -5.75 -8.86
N PHE A 127 -9.69 -5.35 -9.88
CA PHE A 127 -10.08 -4.28 -10.78
C PHE A 127 -11.35 -4.60 -11.55
N ASP A 128 -11.52 -5.82 -12.05
CA ASP A 128 -12.77 -6.26 -12.70
C ASP A 128 -13.96 -6.09 -11.75
N SER A 129 -13.82 -6.63 -10.54
CA SER A 129 -14.91 -6.65 -9.55
C SER A 129 -15.29 -5.25 -9.06
N VAL A 130 -14.30 -4.41 -8.74
CA VAL A 130 -14.53 -3.03 -8.29
C VAL A 130 -15.08 -2.18 -9.44
N THR A 131 -14.62 -2.40 -10.67
CA THR A 131 -15.11 -1.67 -11.84
C THR A 131 -16.57 -1.98 -12.14
N ASP A 132 -16.97 -3.25 -12.12
CA ASP A 132 -18.36 -3.64 -12.31
C ASP A 132 -19.28 -3.01 -11.24
N ARG A 133 -18.86 -3.06 -9.97
CA ARG A 133 -19.60 -2.43 -8.87
C ARG A 133 -19.72 -0.92 -9.03
N ASN A 134 -18.61 -0.23 -9.30
CA ASN A 134 -18.60 1.22 -9.44
C ASN A 134 -19.36 1.68 -10.69
N SER A 135 -19.33 0.90 -11.77
CA SER A 135 -20.09 1.17 -12.99
C SER A 135 -21.59 1.11 -12.73
N TYR A 136 -22.04 0.11 -11.97
CA TYR A 136 -23.43 0.04 -11.52
C TYR A 136 -23.81 1.25 -10.64
N GLY A 137 -22.96 1.63 -9.68
CA GLY A 137 -23.16 2.84 -8.88
C GLY A 137 -23.26 4.12 -9.71
N ALA A 138 -22.42 4.27 -10.74
CA ALA A 138 -22.46 5.42 -11.65
C ALA A 138 -23.78 5.47 -12.45
N LEU A 139 -24.25 4.33 -12.97
CA LEU A 139 -25.52 4.22 -13.68
C LEU A 139 -26.70 4.59 -12.76
N MET A 140 -26.71 4.10 -11.52
CA MET A 140 -27.77 4.44 -10.57
C MET A 140 -27.74 5.92 -10.16
N ALA A 141 -26.56 6.55 -10.09
CA ALA A 141 -26.45 7.99 -9.85
C ALA A 141 -27.04 8.79 -11.02
N ASP A 142 -26.75 8.41 -12.27
CA ASP A 142 -27.31 9.06 -13.46
C ASP A 142 -28.85 8.89 -13.51
N SER A 143 -29.35 7.68 -13.27
CA SER A 143 -30.79 7.41 -13.21
C SER A 143 -31.48 8.22 -12.11
N LEU A 144 -30.85 8.34 -10.93
CA LEU A 144 -31.39 9.14 -9.84
C LEU A 144 -31.49 10.62 -10.21
N ILE A 145 -30.44 11.18 -10.81
CA ILE A 145 -30.45 12.58 -11.29
C ILE A 145 -31.61 12.78 -12.26
N GLN A 146 -31.79 11.87 -13.21
CA GLN A 146 -32.90 11.94 -14.18
C GLN A 146 -34.26 11.91 -13.47
N MET A 147 -34.50 10.92 -12.59
CA MET A 147 -35.78 10.79 -11.88
C MET A 147 -36.12 12.03 -11.04
N LEU A 148 -35.13 12.60 -10.36
CA LEU A 148 -35.31 13.82 -9.56
C LEU A 148 -35.77 15.04 -10.37
N HIS A 149 -35.53 15.06 -11.69
CA HIS A 149 -35.92 16.17 -12.58
C HIS A 149 -37.10 15.85 -13.51
N THR A 150 -37.43 14.58 -13.74
CA THR A 150 -38.51 14.19 -14.65
C THR A 150 -39.79 13.77 -13.94
N ASP A 151 -39.69 12.91 -12.91
CA ASP A 151 -40.86 12.36 -12.21
C ASP A 151 -40.45 11.90 -10.80
N ILE A 152 -40.84 12.69 -9.81
CA ILE A 152 -40.56 12.42 -8.40
C ILE A 152 -41.61 11.51 -7.72
N THR A 153 -42.64 11.07 -8.44
CA THR A 153 -43.73 10.27 -7.86
C THR A 153 -43.31 8.83 -7.56
N ASN A 154 -42.35 8.28 -8.31
CA ASN A 154 -41.81 6.93 -8.08
C ASN A 154 -40.74 6.93 -6.98
N THR A 155 -41.13 7.34 -5.78
CA THR A 155 -40.21 7.51 -4.65
C THR A 155 -39.51 6.21 -4.25
N SER A 156 -40.15 5.04 -4.42
CA SER A 156 -39.51 3.74 -4.20
C SER A 156 -38.26 3.55 -5.05
N GLU A 157 -38.30 3.95 -6.33
CA GLU A 157 -37.14 3.86 -7.23
C GLU A 157 -36.07 4.91 -6.87
N ILE A 158 -36.49 6.11 -6.47
CA ILE A 158 -35.58 7.18 -6.04
C ILE A 158 -34.80 6.75 -4.78
N TYR A 159 -35.49 6.23 -3.76
CA TYR A 159 -34.84 5.68 -2.57
C TYR A 159 -33.93 4.50 -2.91
N PHE A 160 -34.36 3.61 -3.80
CA PHE A 160 -33.57 2.47 -4.26
C PHE A 160 -32.28 2.91 -4.95
N ALA A 161 -32.35 3.85 -5.88
CA ALA A 161 -31.20 4.38 -6.58
C ALA A 161 -30.23 5.09 -5.62
N ALA A 162 -30.74 5.98 -4.76
CA ALA A 162 -29.95 6.71 -3.78
C ALA A 162 -29.20 5.77 -2.81
N ARG A 163 -29.91 4.75 -2.31
CA ARG A 163 -29.31 3.76 -1.41
C ARG A 163 -28.32 2.86 -2.14
N THR A 164 -28.59 2.48 -3.37
CA THR A 164 -27.69 1.65 -4.17
C THR A 164 -26.34 2.33 -4.39
N VAL A 165 -26.35 3.63 -4.71
CA VAL A 165 -25.12 4.42 -4.85
C VAL A 165 -24.33 4.46 -3.54
N THR A 166 -24.98 4.76 -2.42
CA THR A 166 -24.32 4.92 -1.11
C THR A 166 -23.87 3.59 -0.49
N ALA A 167 -24.46 2.46 -0.89
CA ALA A 167 -24.12 1.14 -0.37
C ALA A 167 -23.03 0.42 -1.18
N ASN A 168 -22.85 0.76 -2.46
CA ASN A 168 -22.05 -0.04 -3.39
C ASN A 168 -20.81 0.69 -3.93
N LEU A 169 -20.08 1.41 -3.07
CA LEU A 169 -18.80 2.01 -3.44
C LEU A 169 -17.63 1.05 -3.24
N GLY A 170 -16.76 0.95 -4.24
CA GLY A 170 -15.54 0.16 -4.19
C GLY A 170 -14.25 0.93 -4.40
N TYR A 171 -13.19 0.46 -3.74
CA TYR A 171 -11.86 1.03 -3.85
C TYR A 171 -10.90 0.06 -4.53
N TYR A 172 -10.13 0.57 -5.50
CA TYR A 172 -9.02 -0.12 -6.11
C TYR A 172 -7.82 -0.06 -5.17
N TYR A 173 -7.07 -1.15 -5.09
CA TYR A 173 -5.79 -1.23 -4.39
C TYR A 173 -4.89 -2.19 -5.15
N THR A 174 -3.62 -2.31 -4.73
CA THR A 174 -2.69 -3.28 -5.30
C THR A 174 -2.19 -4.23 -4.23
N ASN A 175 -1.97 -5.47 -4.61
CA ASN A 175 -1.13 -6.40 -3.89
C ASN A 175 0.35 -6.10 -4.23
N SER A 176 0.97 -5.20 -3.46
CA SER A 176 2.36 -4.79 -3.69
C SER A 176 3.41 -5.69 -3.04
N LYS A 177 3.01 -6.82 -2.43
CA LYS A 177 3.90 -7.67 -1.64
C LYS A 177 5.20 -8.00 -2.38
N SER A 178 5.10 -8.53 -3.59
CA SER A 178 6.29 -8.94 -4.33
C SER A 178 7.16 -7.78 -4.77
N PHE A 179 6.54 -6.65 -5.11
CA PHE A 179 7.26 -5.44 -5.47
C PHE A 179 8.03 -4.86 -4.27
N ASP A 180 7.40 -4.80 -3.10
CA ASP A 180 8.03 -4.31 -1.88
C ASP A 180 9.18 -5.23 -1.43
N GLN A 181 9.05 -6.54 -1.63
CA GLN A 181 10.15 -7.49 -1.41
C GLN A 181 11.31 -7.24 -2.38
N LEU A 182 11.05 -7.09 -3.69
CA LEU A 182 12.09 -6.73 -4.68
C LEU A 182 12.81 -5.43 -4.32
N LYS A 183 12.03 -4.41 -3.92
CA LYS A 183 12.54 -3.07 -3.59
C LYS A 183 13.41 -3.11 -2.33
N THR A 184 12.91 -3.72 -1.26
CA THR A 184 13.57 -3.76 0.04
C THR A 184 14.85 -4.60 0.00
N ALA A 185 14.84 -5.71 -0.72
CA ALA A 185 16.03 -6.56 -0.91
C ALA A 185 17.02 -6.00 -1.94
N GLY A 186 16.75 -4.82 -2.55
CA GLY A 186 17.61 -4.23 -3.57
C GLY A 186 17.69 -5.05 -4.86
N LEU A 187 16.73 -5.93 -5.11
CA LEU A 187 16.74 -6.90 -6.20
C LEU A 187 16.37 -6.29 -7.56
N LEU A 188 15.71 -5.13 -7.57
CA LEU A 188 15.32 -4.43 -8.80
C LEU A 188 16.52 -4.15 -9.72
N ARG A 189 17.72 -3.91 -9.17
CA ARG A 189 18.96 -3.66 -9.95
C ARG A 189 19.44 -4.86 -10.78
N TYR A 190 18.91 -6.06 -10.51
CA TYR A 190 19.23 -7.27 -11.25
C TYR A 190 18.28 -7.51 -12.44
N ILE A 191 17.19 -6.72 -12.57
CA ILE A 191 16.35 -6.71 -13.77
C ILE A 191 17.10 -5.95 -14.86
N LYS A 192 17.56 -6.66 -15.90
CA LYS A 192 18.36 -6.06 -17.00
C LYS A 192 17.52 -5.46 -18.10
N ASN A 193 16.31 -5.99 -18.31
CA ASN A 193 15.36 -5.42 -19.24
C ASN A 193 14.83 -4.08 -18.68
N LYS A 194 15.26 -2.97 -19.29
CA LYS A 194 14.85 -1.62 -18.89
C LYS A 194 13.36 -1.38 -19.10
N GLU A 195 12.77 -1.89 -20.18
CA GLU A 195 11.34 -1.77 -20.45
C GLU A 195 10.52 -2.44 -19.34
N LEU A 196 10.94 -3.62 -18.89
CA LEU A 196 10.31 -4.30 -17.76
C LEU A 196 10.45 -3.48 -16.46
N LEU A 197 11.66 -3.01 -16.14
CA LEU A 197 11.91 -2.23 -14.93
C LEU A 197 11.07 -0.93 -14.90
N ASP A 198 11.03 -0.21 -16.03
CA ASP A 198 10.25 1.02 -16.19
C ASP A 198 8.75 0.71 -16.09
N SER A 199 8.29 -0.41 -16.66
CA SER A 199 6.89 -0.84 -16.58
C SER A 199 6.46 -1.21 -15.16
N ILE A 200 7.30 -1.92 -14.40
CA ILE A 200 7.08 -2.19 -12.97
C ILE A 200 6.96 -0.87 -12.21
N GLY A 201 7.93 0.03 -12.40
CA GLY A 201 7.93 1.34 -11.73
C GLY A 201 6.67 2.15 -12.05
N ALA A 202 6.32 2.26 -13.33
CA ALA A 202 5.14 2.99 -13.78
C ALA A 202 3.83 2.41 -13.22
N TYR A 203 3.71 1.07 -13.15
CA TYR A 203 2.56 0.41 -12.54
C TYR A 203 2.40 0.81 -11.07
N TYR A 204 3.44 0.61 -10.25
CA TYR A 204 3.34 0.85 -8.81
C TYR A 204 3.26 2.33 -8.42
N VAL A 205 3.90 3.24 -9.18
CA VAL A 205 3.76 4.69 -8.97
C VAL A 205 2.32 5.16 -9.24
N SER A 206 1.59 4.50 -10.13
CA SER A 206 0.21 4.88 -10.47
C SER A 206 -0.75 4.75 -9.27
N PHE A 207 -0.42 3.94 -8.27
CA PHE A 207 -1.23 3.81 -7.06
C PHE A 207 -1.12 5.02 -6.12
N GLN A 208 -0.05 5.82 -6.22
CA GLN A 208 0.02 7.10 -5.52
C GLN A 208 -1.02 8.09 -6.08
N TRP A 209 -1.14 8.14 -7.40
CA TRP A 209 -2.18 8.95 -8.07
C TRP A 209 -3.58 8.43 -7.78
N LEU A 210 -3.74 7.11 -7.71
CA LEU A 210 -5.00 6.47 -7.33
C LEU A 210 -5.45 6.87 -5.92
N ALA A 211 -4.53 6.98 -4.97
CA ALA A 211 -4.86 7.39 -3.60
C ALA A 211 -5.54 8.77 -3.56
N ASN A 212 -5.02 9.75 -4.32
CA ASN A 212 -5.65 11.07 -4.44
C ASN A 212 -7.07 10.99 -5.01
N GLN A 213 -7.33 10.08 -5.96
CA GLN A 213 -8.67 9.87 -6.53
C GLN A 213 -9.60 9.19 -5.55
N ILE A 214 -9.10 8.26 -4.73
CA ILE A 214 -9.87 7.63 -3.65
C ILE A 214 -10.32 8.69 -2.64
N ASP A 215 -9.44 9.62 -2.27
CA ASP A 215 -9.79 10.68 -1.32
C ASP A 215 -10.82 11.65 -1.91
N LEU A 216 -10.69 12.02 -3.18
CA LEU A 216 -11.71 12.81 -3.87
C LEU A 216 -13.07 12.08 -3.90
N LEU A 217 -13.07 10.77 -4.17
CA LEU A 217 -14.28 9.97 -4.19
C LEU A 217 -14.95 9.87 -2.80
N ARG A 218 -14.14 9.75 -1.74
CA ARG A 218 -14.62 9.80 -0.35
C ARG A 218 -15.27 11.15 -0.02
N LEU A 219 -14.65 12.26 -0.44
CA LEU A 219 -15.22 13.59 -0.25
C LEU A 219 -16.58 13.72 -0.97
N LYS A 220 -16.71 13.21 -2.21
CA LYS A 220 -17.98 13.23 -2.93
C LYS A 220 -19.04 12.34 -2.31
N MET A 221 -18.66 11.19 -1.74
CA MET A 221 -19.59 10.36 -0.98
C MET A 221 -20.05 11.03 0.32
N ASP A 222 -19.15 11.73 1.02
CA ASP A 222 -19.52 12.53 2.20
C ASP A 222 -20.49 13.67 1.86
N GLU A 223 -20.26 14.39 0.75
CA GLU A 223 -21.20 15.39 0.22
C GLU A 223 -22.57 14.78 -0.09
N ILE A 224 -22.62 13.57 -0.69
CA ILE A 224 -23.88 12.83 -0.90
C ILE A 224 -24.56 12.54 0.45
N HIS A 225 -23.85 11.97 1.42
CA HIS A 225 -24.45 11.64 2.72
C HIS A 225 -25.03 12.86 3.42
N LYS A 226 -24.31 14.00 3.40
CA LYS A 226 -24.78 15.26 3.97
C LYS A 226 -26.00 15.80 3.20
N GLY A 227 -25.95 15.78 1.87
CA GLY A 227 -27.06 16.25 1.01
C GLY A 227 -28.33 15.41 1.16
N ASN A 228 -28.18 14.09 1.26
CA ASN A 228 -29.27 13.13 1.33
C ASN A 228 -30.23 13.36 2.49
N THR A 229 -29.78 14.00 3.57
CA THR A 229 -30.61 14.38 4.71
C THR A 229 -31.78 15.30 4.34
N ARG A 230 -31.72 15.98 3.19
CA ARG A 230 -32.79 16.86 2.69
C ARG A 230 -33.98 16.12 2.08
N LEU A 231 -33.75 14.94 1.49
CA LEU A 231 -34.77 14.20 0.75
C LEU A 231 -35.11 12.83 1.34
N PHE A 232 -34.16 12.17 2.01
CA PHE A 232 -34.29 10.76 2.36
C PHE A 232 -34.45 10.53 3.86
N ASN A 233 -35.49 9.76 4.20
CA ASN A 233 -35.75 9.30 5.55
C ASN A 233 -34.82 8.12 5.91
N SER A 234 -34.08 8.26 7.00
CA SER A 234 -33.15 7.23 7.50
C SER A 234 -33.85 5.92 7.88
N TYR A 235 -35.09 5.97 8.37
CA TYR A 235 -35.86 4.76 8.72
C TYR A 235 -36.19 3.93 7.49
N VAL A 236 -36.45 4.56 6.34
CA VAL A 236 -36.64 3.85 5.07
C VAL A 236 -35.34 3.18 4.64
N PHE A 237 -34.21 3.88 4.68
CA PHE A 237 -32.90 3.28 4.38
C PHE A 237 -32.55 2.11 5.30
N GLN A 238 -32.94 2.17 6.57
CA GLN A 238 -32.76 1.07 7.52
C GLN A 238 -33.56 -0.17 7.10
N GLN A 239 -34.81 0.00 6.66
CA GLN A 239 -35.64 -1.12 6.17
C GLN A 239 -35.12 -1.73 4.87
N MET A 240 -34.47 -0.92 4.02
CA MET A 240 -33.89 -1.36 2.75
C MET A 240 -32.61 -2.18 2.93
N MET A 241 -32.00 -2.19 4.11
CA MET A 241 -30.78 -2.94 4.37
C MET A 241 -31.07 -4.44 4.43
N SER A 242 -30.55 -5.18 3.46
CA SER A 242 -30.35 -6.62 3.57
C SER A 242 -28.88 -6.88 3.86
N THR A 243 -28.57 -7.52 4.98
CA THR A 243 -27.20 -7.98 5.29
C THR A 243 -26.79 -9.18 4.45
N ARG A 244 -27.63 -9.63 3.50
CA ARG A 244 -27.35 -10.76 2.62
C ARG A 244 -26.47 -10.32 1.44
N ILE A 245 -25.23 -10.79 1.48
CA ILE A 245 -24.26 -10.75 0.39
C ILE A 245 -24.67 -11.77 -0.67
N THR A 246 -24.89 -11.35 -1.92
CA THR A 246 -25.44 -12.21 -2.99
C THR A 246 -24.40 -12.75 -3.97
N THR A 247 -23.15 -12.29 -3.94
CA THR A 247 -22.09 -12.80 -4.82
C THR A 247 -20.84 -13.23 -4.05
N SER A 248 -20.68 -14.54 -3.89
CA SER A 248 -19.44 -15.20 -3.47
C SER A 248 -18.60 -15.55 -4.70
N THR A 249 -18.15 -14.55 -5.46
CA THR A 249 -17.00 -14.73 -6.34
C THR A 249 -15.78 -14.32 -5.54
N SER A 250 -14.99 -15.33 -5.19
CA SER A 250 -13.71 -15.25 -4.47
C SER A 250 -12.93 -13.97 -4.78
N LEU A 251 -12.57 -13.23 -3.72
CA LEU A 251 -11.68 -12.06 -3.73
C LEU A 251 -12.17 -10.89 -4.61
N GLY A 252 -12.98 -9.97 -4.04
CA GLY A 252 -12.92 -8.57 -4.49
C GLY A 252 -14.20 -7.72 -4.63
N GLY A 253 -15.42 -8.25 -4.54
CA GLY A 253 -16.58 -7.37 -4.73
C GLY A 253 -17.93 -7.98 -4.44
N GLN A 254 -18.20 -8.11 -3.16
CA GLN A 254 -19.57 -8.29 -2.69
C GLN A 254 -20.32 -6.98 -2.94
N LYS A 255 -21.39 -7.03 -3.74
CA LYS A 255 -22.38 -5.96 -3.80
C LYS A 255 -23.34 -6.13 -2.63
N THR A 256 -23.68 -5.05 -1.95
CA THR A 256 -24.73 -5.07 -0.94
C THR A 256 -26.07 -5.12 -1.65
N THR A 257 -26.84 -6.17 -1.34
CA THR A 257 -28.21 -6.30 -1.84
C THR A 257 -29.08 -5.23 -1.17
N ILE A 258 -29.67 -4.35 -1.96
CA ILE A 258 -30.59 -3.33 -1.47
C ILE A 258 -32.01 -3.79 -1.79
N GLY A 259 -32.85 -3.91 -0.76
CA GLY A 259 -34.28 -4.15 -0.95
C GLY A 259 -34.96 -2.88 -1.43
N LYS A 260 -35.74 -2.96 -2.50
CA LYS A 260 -36.62 -1.84 -2.90
C LYS A 260 -37.75 -1.70 -1.87
N PRO A 261 -38.11 -0.49 -1.43
CA PRO A 261 -39.28 -0.27 -0.58
C PRO A 261 -40.54 -0.84 -1.23
N ALA A 262 -41.35 -1.58 -0.47
CA ALA A 262 -42.58 -2.19 -0.96
C ALA A 262 -43.73 -1.17 -1.13
N ILE A 263 -43.64 -0.04 -0.43
CA ILE A 263 -44.58 1.08 -0.46
C ILE A 263 -43.77 2.32 -0.85
N ASN A 264 -44.35 3.20 -1.69
CA ASN A 264 -43.77 4.48 -2.08
C ASN A 264 -43.63 5.38 -0.83
N PRO A 265 -42.42 5.50 -0.25
CA PRO A 265 -42.24 6.33 0.93
C PRO A 265 -42.14 7.80 0.52
N ASP A 266 -42.65 8.71 1.33
CA ASP A 266 -42.54 10.14 1.02
C ASP A 266 -41.07 10.61 1.03
N LEU A 267 -40.76 11.57 0.18
CA LEU A 267 -39.53 12.36 0.31
C LEU A 267 -39.71 13.37 1.44
N LEU A 268 -38.63 13.70 2.15
CA LEU A 268 -38.66 14.69 3.23
C LEU A 268 -38.94 16.12 2.73
N SER A 269 -38.62 16.40 1.47
CA SER A 269 -38.85 17.68 0.82
C SER A 269 -39.15 17.48 -0.67
N THR A 270 -40.02 18.33 -1.21
CA THR A 270 -40.31 18.44 -2.65
C THR A 270 -39.90 19.83 -3.19
N ASP A 271 -39.20 20.63 -2.38
CA ASP A 271 -38.70 21.94 -2.82
C ASP A 271 -37.63 21.78 -3.90
N THR A 272 -37.72 22.61 -4.94
CA THR A 272 -36.79 22.60 -6.07
C THR A 272 -35.35 22.82 -5.63
N LYS A 273 -35.10 23.61 -4.58
CA LYS A 273 -33.73 23.85 -4.09
C LYS A 273 -33.15 22.61 -3.41
N ASP A 274 -33.93 21.89 -2.62
CA ASP A 274 -33.50 20.65 -1.97
C ASP A 274 -33.25 19.54 -2.99
N ILE A 275 -34.17 19.38 -3.95
CA ILE A 275 -34.03 18.44 -5.07
C ILE A 275 -32.75 18.73 -5.86
N ASN A 276 -32.54 20.00 -6.23
CA ASN A 276 -31.36 20.39 -7.00
C ASN A 276 -30.06 20.19 -6.18
N THR A 277 -30.08 20.46 -4.88
CA THR A 277 -28.90 20.26 -4.02
C THR A 277 -28.49 18.78 -3.99
N VAL A 278 -29.44 17.88 -3.79
CA VAL A 278 -29.16 16.43 -3.80
C VAL A 278 -28.73 15.97 -5.19
N SER A 279 -29.47 16.36 -6.23
CA SER A 279 -29.15 16.02 -7.62
C SER A 279 -27.73 16.46 -8.01
N LEU A 280 -27.32 17.66 -7.61
CA LEU A 280 -25.98 18.19 -7.88
C LEU A 280 -24.86 17.39 -7.19
N ASN A 281 -25.07 16.96 -5.94
CA ASN A 281 -24.10 16.12 -5.25
C ASN A 281 -23.92 14.76 -5.95
N TYR A 282 -25.02 14.16 -6.42
CA TYR A 282 -24.97 12.94 -7.23
C TYR A 282 -24.31 13.17 -8.60
N HIS A 283 -24.49 14.34 -9.22
CA HIS A 283 -23.81 14.69 -10.48
C HIS A 283 -22.29 14.75 -10.31
N TYR A 284 -21.80 15.44 -9.27
CA TYR A 284 -20.37 15.51 -8.99
C TYR A 284 -19.78 14.14 -8.69
N TYR A 285 -20.47 13.33 -7.87
CA TYR A 285 -20.07 11.95 -7.63
C TYR A 285 -20.04 11.12 -8.93
N SER A 286 -21.09 11.15 -9.75
CA SER A 286 -21.18 10.39 -11.01
C SER A 286 -20.02 10.73 -11.94
N SER A 287 -19.70 12.02 -12.07
CA SER A 287 -18.59 12.50 -12.89
C SER A 287 -17.24 12.00 -12.35
N THR A 288 -17.01 12.11 -11.03
CA THR A 288 -15.79 11.64 -10.37
C THR A 288 -15.62 10.13 -10.48
N ILE A 289 -16.67 9.35 -10.22
CA ILE A 289 -16.57 7.88 -10.24
C ILE A 289 -16.36 7.36 -11.67
N LYS A 290 -16.89 8.03 -12.70
CA LYS A 290 -16.61 7.68 -14.11
C LYS A 290 -15.13 7.87 -14.47
N PHE A 291 -14.49 8.94 -13.99
CA PHE A 291 -13.04 9.12 -14.15
C PHE A 291 -12.25 8.05 -13.40
N TYR A 292 -12.66 7.76 -12.17
CA TYR A 292 -12.07 6.71 -11.35
C TYR A 292 -12.15 5.32 -12.00
N ILE A 293 -13.29 4.96 -12.60
CA ILE A 293 -13.49 3.73 -13.37
C ILE A 293 -12.52 3.64 -14.57
N ARG A 294 -12.33 4.74 -15.31
CA ARG A 294 -11.36 4.79 -16.43
C ARG A 294 -9.93 4.53 -15.96
N MET A 295 -9.56 5.03 -14.78
CA MET A 295 -8.27 4.72 -14.17
C MET A 295 -8.14 3.23 -13.83
N GLY A 296 -9.20 2.60 -13.30
CA GLY A 296 -9.25 1.16 -13.06
C GLY A 296 -8.97 0.33 -14.32
N TYR A 297 -9.61 0.66 -15.44
CA TYR A 297 -9.31 0.01 -16.73
C TYR A 297 -7.86 0.21 -17.17
N THR A 298 -7.32 1.41 -17.01
CA THR A 298 -5.92 1.72 -17.36
C THR A 298 -4.93 0.89 -16.53
N LEU A 299 -5.15 0.79 -15.22
CA LEU A 299 -4.33 -0.02 -14.32
C LEU A 299 -4.43 -1.51 -14.66
N GLN A 300 -5.62 -2.00 -15.00
CA GLN A 300 -5.80 -3.37 -15.44
C GLN A 300 -5.05 -3.68 -16.74
N THR A 301 -5.12 -2.79 -17.74
CA THR A 301 -4.36 -2.95 -18.98
C THR A 301 -2.86 -2.97 -18.71
N ARG A 302 -2.37 -2.11 -17.81
CA ARG A 302 -0.97 -2.11 -17.39
C ARG A 302 -0.56 -3.41 -16.68
N ALA A 303 -1.40 -3.93 -15.78
CA ALA A 303 -1.15 -5.21 -15.11
C ALA A 303 -1.07 -6.37 -16.13
N LYS A 304 -2.03 -6.44 -17.07
CA LYS A 304 -2.03 -7.43 -18.16
C LYS A 304 -0.77 -7.33 -19.02
N GLY A 305 -0.40 -6.11 -19.43
CA GLY A 305 0.83 -5.88 -20.20
C GLY A 305 2.09 -6.29 -19.43
N LEU A 306 2.15 -5.99 -18.14
CA LEU A 306 3.29 -6.35 -17.29
C LEU A 306 3.43 -7.86 -17.13
N ILE A 307 2.33 -8.60 -16.99
CA ILE A 307 2.34 -10.08 -16.99
C ILE A 307 2.98 -10.60 -18.27
N GLU A 308 2.58 -10.09 -19.43
CA GLU A 308 3.12 -10.54 -20.72
C GLU A 308 4.63 -10.26 -20.84
N ILE A 309 5.09 -9.08 -20.42
CA ILE A 309 6.52 -8.73 -20.43
C ILE A 309 7.31 -9.66 -19.51
N ILE A 310 6.83 -9.90 -18.28
CA ILE A 310 7.49 -10.79 -17.31
C ILE A 310 7.58 -12.21 -17.84
N LYS A 311 6.47 -12.75 -18.40
CA LYS A 311 6.44 -14.10 -18.97
C LYS A 311 7.40 -14.24 -20.14
N LYS A 312 7.42 -13.25 -21.05
CA LYS A 312 8.32 -13.22 -22.20
C LYS A 312 9.79 -13.18 -21.79
N GLU A 313 10.16 -12.29 -20.87
CA GLU A 313 11.56 -12.08 -20.46
C GLU A 313 12.16 -13.29 -19.73
N TYR A 314 11.39 -13.94 -18.86
CA TYR A 314 11.90 -15.00 -17.97
C TYR A 314 11.40 -16.41 -18.30
N SER A 315 10.63 -16.54 -19.38
CA SER A 315 10.03 -17.79 -19.87
C SER A 315 9.17 -18.48 -18.82
N PHE A 316 8.42 -17.71 -18.05
CA PHE A 316 7.41 -18.27 -17.15
C PHE A 316 6.20 -18.77 -17.95
N LYS A 317 5.53 -19.80 -17.44
CA LYS A 317 4.29 -20.34 -18.04
C LYS A 317 3.09 -19.47 -17.67
#